data_AF-A0A453QVM0-F1
#
_entry.id   AF-A0A453QVM0-F1
#
_cell.length_a   1.000
_cell.length_b   1.000
_cell.length_c   1.000
_cell.angle_alpha   90.00
_cell.angle_beta   90.00
_cell.angle_gamma   90.00
#
_symmetry.space_group_name_H-M   'P 1'
#
loop_
_entity.id
_entity.type
_entity.pdbx_description
1 polymer ?
#
loop_
_entity_poly.entity_id
_entity_poly.type
_entity_poly.pdbx_seq_one_letter_code
_entity_poly.pdbx_strand_id
1 'polypeptide(L)' 'MDDIFLLLYGFRLLDGNNITGGIPQELGNLSNLMTLKLGRNSLNGSIPESFGLLSELQNL' A
#
# COMPACT_ATOMS: atom_id res chain seq x y z
N MET A 1 -17.56 4.90 4.58
CA MET A 1 -17.62 4.35 3.21
C MET A 1 -16.17 4.23 2.80
N ASP A 2 -15.62 3.08 3.14
CA ASP A 2 -14.21 2.94 3.47
C ASP A 2 -13.37 2.97 2.20
N ASP A 3 -12.40 3.88 2.14
CA ASP A 3 -11.43 3.99 1.05
C ASP A 3 -10.65 2.67 0.83
N ILE A 4 -10.68 1.77 1.82
CA ILE A 4 -10.21 0.39 1.74
C ILE A 4 -10.97 -0.45 0.69
N PHE A 5 -12.26 -0.20 0.44
CA PHE A 5 -13.01 -0.92 -0.59
C PHE A 5 -12.63 -0.51 -2.02
N LEU A 6 -12.09 0.71 -2.22
CA LEU A 6 -11.55 1.13 -3.51
C LEU A 6 -10.20 0.46 -3.83
N LEU A 7 -9.50 -0.09 -2.83
CA LEU A 7 -8.23 -0.80 -3.00
C LEU A 7 -8.40 -2.23 -3.53
N LEU A 8 -9.59 -2.82 -3.39
CA LEU A 8 -9.82 -4.22 -3.77
C LEU A 8 -10.11 -4.45 -5.26
N TYR A 9 -10.42 -3.41 -6.04
CA TYR A 9 -10.92 -3.57 -7.42
C TYR A 9 -9.92 -3.26 -8.55
N GLY A 10 -8.67 -2.87 -8.24
CA GLY A 10 -7.65 -2.68 -9.26
C GLY A 10 -6.38 -2.07 -8.68
N PHE A 11 -5.35 -2.91 -8.51
CA PHE A 11 -4.07 -2.63 -7.83
C PHE A 11 -3.28 -1.43 -8.37
N ARG A 12 -3.71 -0.24 -7.99
CA ARG A 12 -2.94 1.01 -7.94
C ARG A 12 -3.29 1.70 -6.63
N LEU A 13 -2.50 1.44 -5.60
CA LEU A 13 -2.48 2.32 -4.43
C LEU A 13 -2.03 3.72 -4.89
N LEU A 14 -2.68 4.73 -4.35
CA LEU A 14 -2.92 6.00 -5.02
C LEU A 14 -1.64 6.84 -5.10
N ASP A 15 -1.19 7.17 -6.33
CA ASP A 15 -0.20 8.21 -6.56
C ASP A 15 -0.91 9.57 -6.52
N GLY A 16 -0.56 10.44 -5.56
CA GLY A 16 -1.06 11.82 -5.50
C GLY A 16 -2.30 12.06 -4.63
N ASN A 17 -2.45 11.35 -3.52
CA ASN A 17 -3.48 11.67 -2.51
C ASN A 17 -2.88 12.29 -1.25
N ASN A 18 -3.70 13.00 -0.48
CA ASN A 18 -3.28 13.58 0.79
C ASN A 18 -3.38 12.58 1.95
N ILE A 19 -3.06 11.30 1.69
CA ILE A 19 -3.11 10.24 2.71
C ILE A 19 -2.06 10.55 3.77
N THR A 20 -2.46 10.54 5.03
CA THR A 20 -1.62 10.82 6.20
C THR A 20 -1.63 9.64 7.16
N GLY A 21 -0.64 9.57 8.05
CA GLY A 21 -0.50 8.47 9.00
C GLY A 21 0.42 7.35 8.52
N GLY A 22 0.49 6.28 9.31
CA GLY A 22 1.33 5.12 9.06
C GLY A 22 0.79 4.23 7.94
N ILE A 23 1.70 3.51 7.29
CA ILE A 23 1.35 2.44 6.36
C ILE A 23 0.78 1.26 7.16
N PRO A 24 -0.43 0.77 6.86
CA PRO A 24 -1.00 -0.37 7.58
C PRO A 24 -0.22 -1.66 7.31
N GLN A 25 0.03 -2.45 8.37
CA GLN A 25 0.76 -3.72 8.26
C GLN A 25 0.00 -4.76 7.43
N GLU A 26 -1.31 -4.62 7.32
CA GLU A 26 -2.22 -5.53 6.63
C GLU A 26 -1.95 -5.55 5.12
N LEU A 27 -1.35 -4.49 4.57
CA LEU A 27 -0.91 -4.47 3.17
C LEU A 27 0.16 -5.54 2.88
N GLY A 28 0.95 -5.95 3.87
CA GLY A 28 1.91 -7.04 3.75
C GLY A 28 1.26 -8.42 3.55
N ASN A 29 -0.04 -8.58 3.84
CA ASN A 29 -0.77 -9.82 3.58
C ASN A 29 -1.19 -9.99 2.12
N LEU A 30 -0.96 -8.97 1.28
CA LEU A 30 -1.30 -9.02 -0.14
C LEU A 30 -0.19 -9.75 -0.92
N SER A 31 -0.05 -11.06 -0.69
CA SER A 31 1.04 -11.88 -1.26
C SER A 31 1.13 -11.83 -2.79
N ASN A 32 0.02 -11.57 -3.48
CA ASN A 32 -0.05 -11.46 -4.94
C ASN A 32 0.11 -10.01 -5.45
N LEU A 33 0.50 -9.07 -4.59
CA LEU A 33 0.65 -7.67 -4.96
C LEU A 33 1.90 -7.48 -5.82
N MET A 34 1.71 -7.21 -7.12
CA MET A 34 2.82 -6.98 -8.04
C MET A 34 3.27 -5.52 -8.13
N THR A 35 2.38 -4.59 -7.80
CA THR A 35 2.65 -3.15 -7.87
C THR A 35 2.09 -2.46 -6.65
N LEU A 36 2.98 -1.81 -5.92
CA LEU A 36 2.66 -0.90 -4.84
C LEU A 36 3.05 0.50 -5.29
N LYS A 37 2.17 1.49 -5.09
CA LYS A 37 2.52 2.89 -5.32
C LYS A 37 2.01 3.68 -4.14
N LEU A 38 2.93 4.27 -3.38
CA LEU A 38 2.61 5.13 -2.23
C LEU A 38 3.18 6.54 -2.40
N GLY A 39 3.78 6.82 -3.57
CA GLY A 39 4.34 8.11 -3.91
C GLY A 39 3.33 9.24 -3.83
N ARG A 40 3.85 10.46 -3.57
CA ARG A 40 3.05 11.69 -3.49
C ARG A 40 1.89 11.58 -2.48
N ASN A 41 2.15 10.94 -1.33
CA ASN A 41 1.29 10.98 -0.14
C ASN A 41 2.04 11.64 1.03
N SER A 42 1.32 11.99 2.09
CA SER A 42 1.85 12.55 3.35
C SER A 42 1.97 11.48 4.44
N LEU A 43 2.40 10.28 4.05
CA LEU A 43 2.58 9.15 4.96
C LEU A 43 3.70 9.43 5.97
N ASN A 44 3.56 8.94 7.19
CA ASN A 44 4.54 9.08 8.27
C ASN A 44 4.78 7.71 8.94
N GLY A 45 5.68 7.66 9.93
CA GLY A 45 6.05 6.40 10.59
C GLY A 45 6.97 5.51 9.75
N SER A 46 7.12 4.26 10.17
CA SER A 46 8.02 3.28 9.54
C SER A 46 7.29 2.41 8.51
N ILE A 47 8.06 1.89 7.54
CA ILE A 47 7.58 0.83 6.64
C ILE A 47 7.35 -0.43 7.49
N PRO A 48 6.17 -1.08 7.41
CA PRO A 48 5.90 -2.30 8.14
C PRO A 48 6.81 -3.45 7.72
N GLU A 49 7.30 -4.24 8.68
CA GLU A 49 8.11 -5.43 8.39
C GLU A 49 7.37 -6.46 7.53
N SER A 50 6.02 -6.47 7.60
CA SER A 50 5.16 -7.33 6.79
C SER A 50 5.33 -7.10 5.29
N PHE A 51 5.92 -5.99 4.85
CA PHE A 51 6.24 -5.77 3.43
C PHE A 51 7.31 -6.72 2.92
N GLY A 52 8.12 -7.32 3.81
CA GLY A 52 9.00 -8.43 3.46
C GLY A 52 8.27 -9.70 3.01
N LEU A 53 6.95 -9.79 3.22
CA LEU A 53 6.11 -10.90 2.78
C LEU A 53 5.57 -10.72 1.34
N LEU A 54 5.79 -9.55 0.73
CA LEU A 54 5.33 -9.24 -0.62
C LEU A 54 6.26 -9.86 -1.68
N SER A 55 6.26 -11.19 -1.76
CA SER A 55 7.16 -11.95 -2.63
C SER A 55 6.98 -11.66 -4.12
N GLU A 56 5.76 -11.29 -4.53
CA GLU A 56 5.42 -11.00 -5.93
C GLU A 56 5.60 -9.52 -6.31
N LEU A 57 6.07 -8.67 -5.38
CA LEU A 57 6.21 -7.24 -5.64
C LEU A 57 7.35 -6.97 -6.63
N GLN A 58 6.99 -6.37 -7.75
CA GLN A 58 7.93 -6.06 -8.85
C GLN A 58 8.12 -4.56 -9.03
N ASN A 59 7.13 -3.76 -8.62
CA ASN A 59 7.11 -2.32 -8.84
C ASN A 59 6.70 -1.59 -7.55
N LEU A 60 7.49 -0.60 -7.13
CA LEU A 60 7.30 0.22 -5.93
C LEU A 60 7.20 1.71 -6.27
#